data_AF-A0A524BCI4-F1
#
_entry.id   AF-A0A524BCI4-F1
#
_cell.length_a   1.000
_cell.length_b   1.000
_cell.length_c   1.000
_cell.angle_alpha   90.00
_cell.angle_beta   90.00
_cell.angle_gamma   90.00
#
_symmetry.space_group_name_H-M   'P 1'
#
loop_
_entity.id
_entity.type
_entity.pdbx_description
1 polymer ?
#
loop_
_entity_poly.entity_id
_entity_poly.type
_entity_poly.pdbx_seq_one_letter_code
_entity_poly.pdbx_strand_id
1 'polypeptide(L)'
;MDDQHAHLFAQLEALKELCIAQNALPQSEAEALYQTLVEHCDSEAALATAAGVDFTAHNKKHQAMLTGIRKMINEVLHERLDVFSLIRYVDYWFERHILDEDKHLAKALGDS
;
A
#
# COMPACT_ATOMS: atom_id res chain seq x y z
N MET A 1 -5.80 13.25 0.62
CA MET A 1 -4.72 12.24 0.52
C MET A 1 -4.30 11.76 1.89
N ASP A 2 -3.98 12.68 2.80
CA ASP A 2 -3.54 12.37 4.17
C ASP A 2 -4.46 11.43 4.95
N ASP A 3 -5.77 11.59 4.85
CA ASP A 3 -6.73 10.70 5.53
C ASP A 3 -6.64 9.26 5.01
N GLN A 4 -6.41 9.06 3.71
CA GLN A 4 -6.22 7.73 3.13
C GLN A 4 -4.90 7.11 3.60
N HIS A 5 -3.83 7.89 3.64
CA HIS A 5 -2.54 7.44 4.15
C HIS A 5 -2.61 7.09 5.64
N ALA A 6 -3.22 7.93 6.46
CA ALA A 6 -3.42 7.67 7.89
C ALA A 6 -4.24 6.39 8.12
N HIS A 7 -5.29 6.18 7.32
CA HIS A 7 -6.08 4.95 7.39
C HIS A 7 -5.26 3.71 7.01
N LEU A 8 -4.48 3.78 5.93
CA LEU A 8 -3.64 2.67 5.50
C LEU A 8 -2.54 2.35 6.53
N PHE A 9 -1.89 3.35 7.12
CA PHE A 9 -0.92 3.13 8.21
C PHE A 9 -1.57 2.46 9.42
N ALA A 10 -2.76 2.90 9.82
CA ALA A 10 -3.49 2.29 10.93
C ALA A 10 -3.86 0.82 10.65
N GLN A 11 -4.32 0.52 9.43
CA GLN A 11 -4.59 -0.86 9.02
C GLN A 11 -3.32 -1.72 8.99
N LEU A 12 -2.21 -1.19 8.49
CA LEU A 12 -0.93 -1.90 8.43
C LEU A 12 -0.41 -2.24 9.84
N GLU A 13 -0.45 -1.29 10.78
CA GLU A 13 -0.07 -1.54 12.17
C GLU A 13 -0.97 -2.60 12.83
N ALA A 14 -2.29 -2.53 12.61
CA ALA A 14 -3.20 -3.56 13.12
C ALA A 14 -2.90 -4.95 12.53
N LEU A 15 -2.63 -5.04 11.22
CA LEU A 15 -2.25 -6.29 10.56
C LEU A 15 -0.94 -6.85 11.16
N LYS A 16 0.05 -6.00 11.44
CA LYS A 16 1.33 -6.39 12.04
C LYS A 16 1.14 -6.97 13.43
N GLU A 17 0.34 -6.32 14.28
CA GLU A 17 0.02 -6.82 15.61
C GLU A 17 -0.63 -8.21 15.55
N LEU A 18 -1.60 -8.40 14.65
CA LEU A 18 -2.24 -9.70 14.45
C LEU A 18 -1.25 -10.77 13.96
N CYS A 19 -0.39 -10.43 13.00
CA CYS A 19 0.63 -11.33 12.50
C CYS A 19 1.59 -11.80 13.60
N ILE A 20 2.03 -10.87 14.46
CA ILE A 20 2.90 -11.17 15.61
C ILE A 20 2.18 -12.06 16.62
N ALA A 21 0.93 -11.72 16.97
CA ALA A 21 0.15 -12.44 17.97
C ALA A 21 -0.20 -13.87 17.54
N GLN A 22 -0.48 -14.08 16.25
CA GLN A 22 -0.91 -15.36 15.70
C GLN A 22 0.25 -16.17 15.11
N ASN A 23 1.41 -15.54 14.87
CA ASN A 23 2.52 -16.08 14.09
C ASN A 23 2.08 -16.66 12.74
N ALA A 24 1.07 -16.02 12.13
CA ALA A 24 0.44 -16.41 10.88
C ALA A 24 -0.16 -15.18 10.21
N LEU A 25 -0.42 -15.25 8.90
CA LEU A 25 -1.08 -14.18 8.18
C LEU A 25 -2.60 -14.28 8.33
N PRO A 26 -3.27 -13.31 8.98
CA PRO A 26 -4.74 -13.26 8.99
C PRO A 26 -5.23 -12.85 7.60
N GLN A 27 -5.71 -13.84 6.83
CA GLN A 27 -5.95 -13.68 5.40
C GLN A 27 -6.99 -12.60 5.07
N SER A 28 -8.07 -12.50 5.85
CA SER A 28 -9.12 -11.49 5.65
C SER A 28 -8.59 -10.07 5.78
N GLU A 29 -7.74 -9.83 6.78
CA GLU A 29 -7.17 -8.53 7.10
C GLU A 29 -6.09 -8.15 6.08
N ALA A 30 -5.30 -9.13 5.63
CA ALA A 30 -4.35 -8.93 4.54
C ALA A 30 -5.05 -8.56 3.22
N GLU A 31 -6.18 -9.21 2.91
CA GLU A 31 -6.98 -8.89 1.72
C GLU A 31 -7.64 -7.52 1.84
N ALA A 32 -8.15 -7.17 3.03
CA ALA A 32 -8.72 -5.86 3.29
C ALA A 32 -7.70 -4.74 3.09
N LEU A 33 -6.48 -4.87 3.65
CA LEU A 33 -5.39 -3.91 3.43
C LEU A 33 -5.04 -3.79 1.94
N TYR A 34 -4.95 -4.92 1.23
CA TYR A 34 -4.68 -4.90 -0.21
C TYR A 34 -5.77 -4.15 -0.99
N GLN A 35 -7.03 -4.37 -0.65
CA GLN A 35 -8.15 -3.69 -1.30
C GLN A 35 -8.12 -2.18 -1.03
N THR A 36 -7.84 -1.76 0.20
CA THR A 36 -7.67 -0.33 0.53
C THR A 36 -6.49 0.30 -0.22
N LEU A 37 -5.39 -0.43 -0.43
CA LEU A 37 -4.27 0.03 -1.28
C LEU A 37 -4.69 0.26 -2.73
N VAL A 38 -5.47 -0.66 -3.31
CA VAL A 38 -6.00 -0.51 -4.67
C VAL A 38 -6.87 0.75 -4.78
N GLU A 39 -7.79 0.93 -3.83
CA GLU A 39 -8.70 2.09 -3.79
C GLU A 39 -7.94 3.41 -3.64
N HIS A 40 -6.88 3.42 -2.85
CA HIS A 40 -5.98 4.57 -2.74
C HIS A 40 -5.32 4.88 -4.08
N CYS A 41 -4.69 3.88 -4.72
CA CYS A 41 -4.06 4.06 -6.03
C CYS A 41 -5.02 4.59 -7.11
N ASP A 42 -6.25 4.07 -7.13
CA ASP A 42 -7.30 4.51 -8.05
C ASP A 42 -7.76 5.95 -7.75
N SER A 43 -7.86 6.31 -6.47
CA SER A 43 -8.21 7.66 -6.04
C SER A 43 -7.16 8.68 -6.50
N GLU A 44 -5.86 8.37 -6.34
CA GLU A 44 -4.78 9.26 -6.81
C GLU A 44 -4.80 9.43 -8.34
N ALA A 45 -5.01 8.34 -9.07
CA ALA A 45 -5.09 8.38 -10.54
C ALA A 45 -6.28 9.23 -11.02
N ALA A 46 -7.42 9.13 -10.35
CA ALA A 46 -8.60 9.95 -10.64
C ALA A 46 -8.34 11.44 -10.35
N LEU A 47 -7.71 11.76 -9.22
CA LEU A 47 -7.35 13.14 -8.86
C LEU A 47 -6.35 13.75 -9.85
N ALA A 48 -5.31 13.01 -10.21
CA ALA A 48 -4.32 13.47 -11.18
C ALA A 48 -4.93 13.70 -12.56
N THR A 49 -5.84 12.81 -12.99
CA THR A 49 -6.59 12.97 -14.25
C THR A 49 -7.47 14.22 -14.22
N ALA A 50 -8.19 14.45 -13.12
CA ALA A 50 -9.05 15.63 -12.96
C ALA A 50 -8.25 16.94 -12.96
N ALA A 51 -7.02 16.92 -12.45
CA ALA A 51 -6.11 18.06 -12.43
C ALA A 51 -5.29 18.23 -13.72
N GLY A 52 -5.37 17.30 -14.68
CA GLY A 52 -4.57 17.33 -15.91
C GLY A 52 -3.07 17.07 -15.68
N VAL A 53 -2.72 16.39 -14.58
CA VAL A 53 -1.35 16.02 -14.22
C VAL A 53 -0.98 14.69 -14.88
N ASP A 54 0.21 14.61 -15.50
CA ASP A 54 0.72 13.34 -16.02
C ASP A 54 1.07 12.38 -14.86
N PHE A 55 0.23 11.37 -14.69
CA PHE A 55 0.35 10.36 -13.63
C PHE A 55 1.00 9.05 -14.11
N THR A 56 1.48 8.99 -15.36
CA THR A 56 1.91 7.73 -15.98
C THR A 56 3.06 7.06 -15.23
N ALA A 57 4.05 7.84 -14.80
CA ALA A 57 5.22 7.32 -14.09
C ALA A 57 4.85 6.80 -12.70
N HIS A 58 3.98 7.51 -11.98
CA HIS A 58 3.53 7.15 -10.65
C HIS A 58 2.63 5.90 -10.68
N ASN A 59 1.69 5.85 -11.64
CA ASN A 59 0.83 4.69 -11.83
C ASN A 59 1.61 3.39 -12.11
N LYS A 60 2.73 3.46 -12.85
CA LYS A 60 3.61 2.29 -13.04
C LYS A 60 4.19 1.77 -11.74
N LYS A 61 4.48 2.66 -10.79
CA LYS A 61 4.99 2.27 -9.48
C LYS A 61 3.89 1.67 -8.60
N HIS A 62 2.67 2.22 -8.65
CA HIS A 62 1.49 1.58 -8.07
C HIS A 62 1.30 0.14 -8.58
N GLN A 63 1.34 -0.06 -9.89
CA GLN A 63 1.18 -1.39 -10.48
C GLN A 63 2.29 -2.36 -10.03
N ALA A 64 3.54 -1.89 -10.01
CA ALA A 64 4.67 -2.70 -9.56
C ALA A 64 4.54 -3.08 -8.09
N MET A 65 4.13 -2.14 -7.24
CA MET A 65 3.82 -2.40 -5.84
C MET A 65 2.72 -3.43 -5.68
N LEU A 66 1.51 -3.17 -6.21
CA LEU A 66 0.35 -4.03 -6.01
C LEU A 66 0.67 -5.46 -6.44
N THR A 67 1.38 -5.61 -7.56
CA THR A 67 1.88 -6.90 -8.03
C THR A 67 2.82 -7.56 -7.00
N GLY A 68 3.78 -6.81 -6.46
CA GLY A 68 4.72 -7.28 -5.45
C GLY A 68 4.04 -7.71 -4.14
N ILE A 69 3.14 -6.88 -3.60
CA ILE A 69 2.38 -7.17 -2.38
C ILE A 69 1.48 -8.38 -2.57
N ARG A 70 0.73 -8.45 -3.68
CA ARG A 70 -0.11 -9.61 -4.01
C ARG A 70 0.69 -10.90 -4.08
N LYS A 71 1.87 -10.84 -4.71
CA LYS A 71 2.78 -11.99 -4.78
C LYS A 71 3.22 -12.41 -3.37
N MET A 72 3.68 -11.48 -2.53
CA MET A 72 4.12 -11.78 -1.17
C MET A 72 3.01 -12.37 -0.30
N ILE A 73 1.79 -11.82 -0.36
CA ILE A 73 0.62 -12.40 0.31
C ILE A 73 0.42 -13.85 -0.12
N ASN A 74 0.44 -14.12 -1.43
CA ASN A 74 0.28 -15.48 -1.95
C ASN A 74 1.42 -16.41 -1.51
N GLU A 75 2.67 -15.96 -1.50
CA GLU A 75 3.79 -16.77 -1.04
C GLU A 75 3.66 -17.16 0.45
N VAL A 76 3.21 -16.23 1.30
CA VAL A 76 2.96 -16.52 2.73
C VAL A 76 1.76 -17.47 2.91
N LEU A 77 0.66 -17.27 2.18
CA LEU A 77 -0.53 -18.15 2.25
C LEU A 77 -0.23 -19.59 1.80
N HIS A 78 0.78 -19.79 0.95
CA HIS A 78 1.23 -21.10 0.52
C HIS A 78 2.45 -21.61 1.31
N GLU A 79 2.75 -21.00 2.47
CA GLU A 79 3.83 -21.40 3.38
C GLU A 79 5.24 -21.37 2.73
N ARG A 80 5.40 -20.63 1.63
CA ARG A 80 6.69 -20.48 0.93
C ARG A 80 7.56 -19.37 1.51
N LEU A 81 6.96 -18.44 2.25
CA LEU A 81 7.63 -17.37 2.99
C LEU A 81 7.00 -17.20 4.37
N ASP A 82 7.79 -16.72 5.33
CA ASP A 82 7.29 -16.38 6.66
C ASP A 82 6.53 -15.05 6.67
N VAL A 83 5.58 -14.91 7.60
CA VAL A 83 4.75 -13.70 7.73
C VAL A 83 5.57 -12.43 8.00
N PHE A 84 6.73 -12.53 8.66
CA PHE A 84 7.58 -11.37 8.93
C PHE A 84 8.29 -10.87 7.67
N SER A 85 8.54 -11.72 6.69
CA SER A 85 9.03 -11.30 5.37
C SER A 85 8.02 -10.44 4.63
N LEU A 86 6.71 -10.73 4.74
CA LEU A 86 5.65 -9.86 4.22
C LEU A 86 5.61 -8.52 4.97
N ILE A 87 5.61 -8.54 6.31
CA ILE A 87 5.59 -7.31 7.13
C ILE A 87 6.72 -6.36 6.74
N ARG A 88 7.96 -6.85 6.68
CA ARG A 88 9.12 -6.03 6.31
C ARG A 88 9.00 -5.45 4.90
N TYR A 89 8.47 -6.22 3.96
CA TYR A 89 8.29 -5.78 2.58
C TYR A 89 7.24 -4.67 2.47
N VAL A 90 6.09 -4.84 3.12
CA VAL A 90 5.00 -3.87 3.08
C VAL A 90 5.40 -2.59 3.84
N ASP A 91 6.02 -2.69 5.01
CA ASP A 91 6.53 -1.53 5.78
C ASP A 91 7.51 -0.69 4.95
N TYR A 92 8.53 -1.34 4.37
CA TYR A 92 9.53 -0.66 3.54
C TYR A 92 8.89 0.08 2.37
N TRP A 93 7.92 -0.57 1.72
CA TRP A 93 7.27 0.05 0.57
C TRP A 93 6.38 1.22 0.98
N PHE A 94 5.58 1.05 2.03
CA PHE A 94 4.69 2.08 2.57
C PHE A 94 5.45 3.35 2.92
N GLU A 95 6.55 3.19 3.64
CA GLU A 95 7.40 4.30 4.05
C GLU A 95 7.95 5.03 2.82
N ARG A 96 8.50 4.29 1.85
CA ARG A 96 9.09 4.88 0.65
C ARG A 96 8.05 5.56 -0.25
N HIS A 97 6.91 4.94 -0.48
CA HIS A 97 5.90 5.45 -1.42
C HIS A 97 5.19 6.68 -0.87
N ILE A 98 4.69 6.59 0.37
CA ILE A 98 3.91 7.68 0.98
C ILE A 98 4.82 8.86 1.36
N LEU A 99 6.03 8.61 1.90
CA LEU A 99 6.89 9.70 2.34
C LEU A 99 7.65 10.38 1.21
N ASP A 100 8.04 9.67 0.15
CA ASP A 100 8.88 10.25 -0.89
C ASP A 100 8.09 10.55 -2.17
N GLU A 101 7.11 9.73 -2.54
CA GLU A 101 6.49 9.82 -3.87
C GLU A 101 5.17 10.59 -3.86
N ASP A 102 4.28 10.29 -2.91
CA ASP A 102 2.95 10.95 -2.86
C ASP A 102 3.05 12.43 -2.48
N LYS A 103 4.11 12.85 -1.76
CA LYS A 103 4.39 14.28 -1.51
C LYS A 103 4.55 15.09 -2.80
N HIS A 104 5.12 14.49 -3.84
CA HIS A 104 5.27 15.17 -5.12
C HIS A 104 3.92 15.34 -5.83
N LEU A 105 3.03 14.35 -5.72
CA LEU A 105 1.68 14.47 -6.26
C LEU A 105 0.85 15.48 -5.46
N ALA A 106 0.84 15.40 -4.13
CA ALA A 106 0.13 16.36 -3.27
C ALA A 106 0.51 17.81 -3.61
N LYS A 107 1.82 18.08 -3.72
CA LYS A 107 2.33 19.39 -4.15
C LYS A 107 1.87 19.80 -5.55
N ALA A 108 1.80 18.86 -6.49
CA ALA A 108 1.32 19.13 -7.86
C ALA A 108 -0.20 19.39 -7.90
N LEU A 109 -0.97 18.78 -6.99
CA LEU A 109 -2.40 18.96 -6.85
C LEU A 109 -2.78 20.20 -6.02
N GLY A 110 -1.82 20.80 -5.31
CA GLY A 110 -2.07 21.95 -4.43
C GLY A 110 -2.65 21.57 -3.07
N ASP A 111 -2.72 20.28 -2.77
CA ASP A 111 -3.01 19.76 -1.42
C ASP A 111 -1.71 19.86 -0.60
N SER A 112 -1.71 20.72 0.42
CA SER A 112 -0.57 20.99 1.31
C SER A 112 -0.85 20.51 2.72
#